data_AF-A0A2A4FB94-F1
#
_entry.id   AF-A0A2A4FB94-F1
#
_cell.length_a   1.000
_cell.length_b   1.000
_cell.length_c   1.000
_cell.angle_alpha   90.00
_cell.angle_beta   90.00
_cell.angle_gamma   90.00
#
_symmetry.space_group_name_H-M   'P 1'
#
loop_
_entity.id
_entity.type
_entity.pdbx_description
1 polymer ?
#
loop_
_entity_poly.entity_id
_entity_poly.type
_entity_poly.pdbx_seq_one_letter_code
_entity_poly.pdbx_strand_id
1 'polypeptide(L)'
;MEIVDLVVEYASGLAISDRATYVRELRSVHPSSRVVDIMRHLSGAEAPPSARASIDGTEVPLDQCDDGTFVVSSESESPTPGSFIARHIGHAWTKDQRQQFGRFVHTLSAAALAGAVGLWHSTTDWVPAAVFNVGILILLAVVFFLAGMDSMNGD
;
A
#
# COMPACT_ATOMS: atom_id res chain seq x y z
N MET A 1 29.44 5.17 1.07
CA MET A 1 28.62 5.98 2.00
C MET A 1 28.21 7.24 1.28
N GLU A 2 26.99 7.70 1.49
CA GLU A 2 26.39 8.84 0.80
C GLU A 2 25.77 9.78 1.83
N ILE A 3 25.81 11.10 1.58
CA ILE A 3 25.13 12.07 2.44
C ILE A 3 23.72 12.24 1.91
N VAL A 4 22.74 11.99 2.78
CA VAL A 4 21.31 12.06 2.44
C VAL A 4 20.61 13.06 3.35
N ASP A 5 19.53 13.66 2.85
CA ASP A 5 18.66 14.50 3.68
C ASP A 5 17.75 13.59 4.52
N LEU A 6 17.71 13.81 5.83
CA LEU A 6 16.90 13.09 6.82
C LEU A 6 15.86 14.04 7.39
N VAL A 7 14.61 13.60 7.42
CA VAL A 7 13.51 14.30 8.07
C VAL A 7 12.89 13.36 9.11
N VAL A 8 12.82 13.83 10.36
CA VAL A 8 12.21 13.12 11.49
C VAL A 8 11.01 13.94 11.97
N GLU A 9 9.82 13.35 11.94
CA GLU A 9 8.55 13.98 12.30
C GLU A 9 7.95 13.29 13.52
N TYR A 10 7.55 14.09 14.51
CA TYR A 10 6.88 13.61 15.71
C TYR A 10 5.37 13.86 15.65
N ALA A 11 4.60 13.07 16.39
CA ALA A 11 3.15 13.22 16.50
C ALA A 11 2.71 14.58 17.07
N SER A 12 3.59 15.28 17.81
CA SER A 12 3.38 16.64 18.30
C SER A 12 3.37 17.70 17.19
N GLY A 13 3.79 17.35 15.97
CA GLY A 13 4.01 18.29 14.87
C GLY A 13 5.43 18.86 14.82
N LEU A 14 6.32 18.44 15.73
CA LEU A 14 7.74 18.78 15.66
C LEU A 14 8.39 18.04 14.48
N ALA A 15 9.09 18.78 13.62
CA ALA A 15 9.87 18.22 12.52
C ALA A 15 11.34 18.65 12.64
N ILE A 16 12.25 17.69 12.53
CA ILE A 16 13.70 17.89 12.54
C ILE A 16 14.25 17.47 11.19
N SER A 17 14.86 18.41 10.47
CA SER A 17 15.55 18.14 9.20
C SER A 17 17.06 18.31 9.38
N ASP A 18 17.83 17.31 8.98
CA ASP A 18 19.29 17.34 9.03
C ASP A 18 19.90 16.46 7.92
N ARG A 19 21.21 16.50 7.77
CA ARG A 19 21.95 15.56 6.92
C ARG A 19 22.38 14.33 7.69
N ALA A 20 22.26 13.17 7.06
CA ALA A 20 22.64 11.88 7.61
C ALA A 20 23.56 11.12 6.65
N THR A 21 24.24 10.10 7.17
CA THR A 21 25.12 9.23 6.37
C THR A 21 24.39 7.93 6.05
N TYR A 22 24.14 7.68 4.76
CA TYR A 22 23.61 6.42 4.28
C TYR A 22 24.73 5.40 4.02
N VAL A 23 24.61 4.24 4.65
CA VAL A 23 25.50 3.08 4.48
C VAL A 23 24.77 2.02 3.66
N ARG A 24 25.00 2.05 2.34
CA ARG A 24 24.32 1.18 1.35
C ARG A 24 24.45 -0.31 1.65
N GLU A 25 25.59 -0.75 2.20
CA GLU A 25 25.85 -2.15 2.57
C GLU A 25 24.94 -2.65 3.69
N LEU A 26 24.62 -1.78 4.66
CA LEU A 26 23.80 -2.09 5.83
C LEU A 26 22.34 -1.65 5.65
N ARG A 27 22.02 -0.97 4.53
CA ARG A 27 20.74 -0.27 4.31
C ARG A 27 20.34 0.62 5.49
N SER A 28 21.32 1.23 6.14
CA SER A 28 21.12 2.02 7.35
C SER A 28 21.47 3.48 7.13
N VAL A 29 20.65 4.38 7.67
CA VAL A 29 20.88 5.82 7.75
C VAL A 29 21.36 6.15 9.16
N HIS A 30 22.51 6.81 9.24
CA HIS A 30 23.18 7.21 10.48
C HIS A 30 23.00 8.72 10.66
N PRO A 31 22.15 9.16 11.60
CA PRO A 31 21.96 10.59 11.86
C PRO A 31 23.20 11.25 12.45
N SER A 32 23.21 12.58 12.44
CA SER A 32 24.23 13.33 13.19
C SER A 32 24.07 13.07 14.70
N SER A 33 25.17 13.15 15.45
CA SER A 33 25.15 12.97 16.92
C SER A 33 24.17 13.92 17.61
N ARG A 34 24.05 15.15 17.09
CA ARG A 34 23.09 16.15 17.55
C ARG A 34 21.64 15.69 17.40
N VAL A 35 21.28 15.08 16.28
CA VAL A 35 19.91 14.56 16.06
C VAL A 35 19.64 13.39 17.00
N VAL A 36 20.61 12.48 17.16
CA VAL A 36 20.50 11.36 18.11
C VAL A 36 20.27 11.86 19.55
N ASP A 37 21.02 12.89 19.98
CA ASP A 37 20.86 13.48 21.31
C ASP A 37 19.47 14.10 21.51
N ILE A 38 18.96 14.82 20.50
CA ILE A 38 17.60 15.40 20.55
C ILE A 38 16.56 14.27 20.62
N MET A 39 16.67 13.26 19.76
CA MET A 39 15.74 12.13 19.76
C MET A 39 15.71 11.39 21.08
N ARG A 40 16.87 11.19 21.72
CA ARG A 40 16.98 10.56 23.04
C ARG A 40 16.30 11.38 24.14
N HIS A 41 16.33 12.71 24.06
CA HIS A 41 15.59 13.54 25.03
C HIS A 41 14.08 13.46 24.80
N LEU A 42 13.65 13.34 23.54
CA LEU A 42 12.23 13.28 23.18
C LEU A 42 11.60 11.90 23.38
N SER A 43 12.39 10.82 23.33
CA SER A 43 11.88 9.44 23.46
C SER A 43 11.17 9.16 24.79
N GLY A 44 11.44 9.94 25.83
CA GLY A 44 10.75 9.83 27.13
C GLY A 44 9.45 10.62 27.25
N ALA A 45 9.20 11.57 26.33
CA ALA A 45 8.09 12.50 26.39
C ALA A 45 7.09 12.35 25.23
N GLU A 46 7.53 11.78 24.10
CA GLU A 46 6.74 11.69 22.87
C GLU A 46 6.64 10.25 22.36
N ALA A 47 5.61 10.01 21.54
CA ALA A 47 5.50 8.76 20.80
C ALA A 47 6.66 8.62 19.79
N PRO A 48 7.00 7.39 19.36
CA PRO A 48 8.05 7.16 18.37
C PRO A 48 7.83 8.02 17.10
N PRO A 49 8.85 8.74 16.62
CA PRO A 49 8.74 9.57 15.43
C PRO A 49 8.67 8.73 14.15
N SER A 50 8.09 9.29 13.10
CA SER A 50 8.28 8.80 11.73
C SER A 50 9.52 9.44 11.12
N ALA A 51 10.27 8.70 10.29
CA ALA A 51 11.47 9.22 9.65
C ALA A 51 11.49 8.89 8.16
N ARG A 52 12.06 9.81 7.36
CA ARG A 52 12.22 9.68 5.91
C ARG A 52 13.59 10.16 5.51
N ALA A 53 14.20 9.51 4.51
CA ALA A 53 15.43 9.99 3.89
C ALA A 53 15.30 10.12 2.38
N SER A 54 15.94 11.13 1.80
CA SER A 54 16.09 11.28 0.35
C SER A 54 17.33 10.53 -0.13
N ILE A 55 17.12 9.36 -0.73
CA ILE A 55 18.18 8.49 -1.27
C ILE A 55 18.02 8.46 -2.79
N ASP A 56 19.09 8.78 -3.54
CA ASP A 56 19.05 8.83 -5.01
C ASP A 56 17.88 9.70 -5.56
N GLY A 57 17.50 10.76 -4.82
CA GLY A 57 16.40 11.68 -5.17
C GLY A 57 14.98 11.16 -4.88
N THR A 58 14.85 10.02 -4.20
CA THR A 58 13.57 9.42 -3.79
C THR A 58 13.43 9.49 -2.27
N GLU A 59 12.28 9.94 -1.76
CA GLU A 59 11.96 9.85 -0.34
C GLU A 59 11.61 8.41 0.04
N VAL A 60 12.35 7.85 1.00
CA VAL A 60 12.18 6.48 1.48
C VAL A 60 11.87 6.50 2.97
N PRO A 61 10.82 5.79 3.43
CA PRO A 61 10.51 5.66 4.86
C PRO A 61 11.60 4.87 5.59
N LEU A 62 11.80 5.21 6.85
CA LEU A 62 12.82 4.63 7.71
C LEU A 62 12.20 4.06 8.99
N ASP A 63 12.67 2.89 9.40
CA ASP A 63 12.36 2.29 10.69
C ASP A 63 13.46 2.66 11.68
N GLN A 64 13.07 3.14 12.86
CA GLN A 64 14.01 3.48 13.92
C GLN A 64 14.50 2.21 14.63
N CYS A 65 15.81 2.09 14.81
CA CYS A 65 16.42 1.07 15.64
C CYS A 65 16.65 1.56 17.09
N ASP A 66 16.74 0.63 18.02
CA ASP A 66 16.99 0.90 19.45
C ASP A 66 18.34 1.59 19.71
N ASP A 67 19.27 1.52 18.76
CA ASP A 67 20.59 2.14 18.83
C ASP A 67 20.61 3.60 18.34
N GLY A 68 19.46 4.14 17.91
CA GLY A 68 19.34 5.50 17.38
C GLY A 68 19.75 5.64 15.91
N THR A 69 20.06 4.53 15.24
CA THR A 69 20.17 4.49 13.78
C THR A 69 18.81 4.23 13.16
N PHE A 70 18.73 4.43 11.85
CA PHE A 70 17.55 4.12 11.06
C PHE A 70 17.90 3.06 10.04
N VAL A 71 17.01 2.10 9.82
CA VAL A 71 17.10 1.17 8.71
C VAL A 71 16.09 1.60 7.67
N VAL A 72 16.48 1.59 6.40
CA VAL A 72 15.55 1.78 5.30
C VAL A 72 14.49 0.70 5.46
N SER A 73 13.24 1.10 5.73
CA SER A 73 12.11 0.19 5.79
C SER A 73 12.11 -0.51 4.45
N SER A 74 12.62 -1.73 4.42
CA SER A 74 12.41 -2.62 3.30
C SER A 74 10.94 -2.85 3.42
N GLU A 75 10.16 -2.07 2.65
CA GLU A 75 8.72 -2.15 2.52
C GLU A 75 8.36 -3.56 2.88
N SER A 76 7.76 -3.74 4.08
CA SER A 76 7.24 -5.04 4.47
C SER A 76 6.55 -5.52 3.22
N GLU A 77 7.08 -6.58 2.63
CA GLU A 77 6.42 -7.31 1.56
C GLU A 77 5.11 -7.76 2.21
N SER A 78 4.13 -6.86 2.26
CA SER A 78 2.76 -7.24 2.04
C SER A 78 2.86 -8.13 0.82
N PRO A 79 2.47 -9.40 0.93
CA PRO A 79 2.62 -10.33 -0.17
C PRO A 79 1.75 -9.76 -1.28
N THR A 80 2.35 -8.98 -2.18
CA THR A 80 1.65 -8.45 -3.33
C THR A 80 1.41 -9.71 -4.15
N PRO A 81 0.15 -10.15 -4.36
CA PRO A 81 -0.08 -11.20 -5.30
C PRO A 81 0.35 -10.62 -6.64
N GLY A 82 1.46 -11.14 -7.18
CA GLY A 82 2.09 -10.70 -8.41
C GLY A 82 1.17 -10.88 -9.62
N SER A 83 0.16 -10.03 -9.74
CA SER A 83 -0.62 -9.90 -10.94
C SER A 83 0.05 -8.84 -11.80
N PHE A 84 0.49 -9.24 -12.99
CA PHE A 84 0.99 -8.38 -14.06
C PHE A 84 0.12 -7.11 -14.27
N ILE A 85 -1.16 -7.21 -13.93
CA ILE A 85 -2.17 -6.15 -14.03
C ILE A 85 -1.97 -5.07 -12.94
N ALA A 86 -1.72 -5.45 -11.69
CA ALA A 86 -1.53 -4.50 -10.59
C ALA A 86 -0.30 -3.60 -10.81
N ARG A 87 0.74 -4.14 -11.46
CA ARG A 87 1.95 -3.39 -11.83
C ARG A 87 1.71 -2.35 -12.93
N HIS A 88 0.67 -2.48 -13.74
CA HIS A 88 0.41 -1.59 -14.89
C HIS A 88 -0.84 -0.73 -14.74
N ILE A 89 -1.71 -1.01 -13.76
CA ILE A 89 -2.98 -0.31 -13.56
C ILE A 89 -3.11 0.04 -12.06
N GLY A 90 -3.21 1.33 -11.74
CA GLY A 90 -3.62 1.79 -10.41
C GLY A 90 -2.52 2.35 -9.49
N HIS A 91 -1.24 2.21 -9.83
CA HIS A 91 -0.14 2.69 -8.96
C HIS A 91 -0.07 4.22 -8.74
N ALA A 92 -0.85 5.02 -9.48
CA ALA A 92 -0.88 6.48 -9.35
C ALA A 92 -2.31 7.05 -9.26
N TRP A 93 -3.28 6.25 -8.80
CA TRP A 93 -4.66 6.72 -8.66
C TRP A 93 -4.86 7.54 -7.39
N THR A 94 -5.50 8.70 -7.54
CA THR A 94 -5.94 9.48 -6.38
C THR A 94 -7.02 8.73 -5.60
N LYS A 95 -7.20 9.05 -4.32
CA LYS A 95 -8.26 8.46 -3.48
C LYS A 95 -9.64 8.47 -4.15
N ASP A 96 -10.00 9.58 -4.79
CA ASP A 96 -11.28 9.71 -5.48
C ASP A 96 -11.38 8.77 -6.69
N GLN A 97 -10.31 8.65 -7.50
CA GLN A 97 -10.27 7.71 -8.63
C GLN A 97 -10.42 6.26 -8.17
N ARG A 98 -9.75 5.88 -7.08
CA ARG A 98 -9.89 4.54 -6.49
C ARG A 98 -11.31 4.27 -5.98
N GLN A 99 -11.97 5.27 -5.38
CA GLN A 99 -13.36 5.14 -4.93
C GLN A 99 -14.35 5.03 -6.10
N GLN A 100 -14.16 5.82 -7.15
CA GLN A 100 -15.00 5.74 -8.36
C GLN A 100 -14.85 4.37 -9.03
N PHE A 101 -13.63 3.88 -9.16
CA PHE A 101 -13.39 2.54 -9.69
C PHE A 101 -14.03 1.46 -8.81
N GLY A 102 -13.86 1.53 -7.49
CA GLY A 102 -14.48 0.57 -6.57
C GLY A 102 -16.01 0.49 -6.74
N ARG A 103 -16.69 1.63 -6.85
CA ARG A 103 -18.15 1.69 -7.12
C ARG A 103 -18.51 1.09 -8.48
N PHE A 104 -17.72 1.37 -9.51
CA PHE A 104 -17.92 0.79 -10.83
C PHE A 104 -17.80 -0.73 -10.80
N VAL A 105 -16.77 -1.27 -10.15
CA VAL A 105 -16.55 -2.71 -10.05
C VAL A 105 -17.65 -3.39 -9.20
N HIS A 106 -18.12 -2.77 -8.11
CA HIS A 106 -19.29 -3.27 -7.38
C HIS A 106 -20.56 -3.31 -8.25
N THR A 107 -20.74 -2.36 -9.16
CA THR A 107 -21.84 -2.37 -10.12
C THR A 107 -21.72 -3.54 -11.10
N LEU A 108 -20.51 -3.85 -11.57
CA LEU A 108 -20.25 -5.03 -12.41
C LEU A 108 -20.52 -6.33 -11.65
N SER A 109 -20.17 -6.40 -10.36
CA SER A 109 -20.49 -7.54 -9.50
C SER A 109 -22.00 -7.77 -9.39
N ALA A 110 -22.77 -6.71 -9.14
CA ALA A 110 -24.24 -6.77 -9.12
C ALA A 110 -24.82 -7.19 -10.49
N ALA A 111 -24.28 -6.67 -11.59
CA ALA A 111 -24.69 -7.04 -12.93
C ALA A 111 -24.39 -8.52 -13.25
N ALA A 112 -23.25 -9.04 -12.80
CA ALA A 112 -22.89 -10.45 -12.97
C ALA A 112 -23.85 -11.38 -12.20
N LEU A 113 -24.25 -11.01 -10.97
CA LEU A 113 -25.28 -11.75 -10.22
C LEU A 113 -26.63 -11.72 -10.92
N ALA A 114 -27.08 -10.55 -11.38
CA ALA A 114 -28.32 -10.42 -12.13
C ALA A 114 -28.29 -11.28 -13.41
N GLY A 115 -27.15 -11.28 -14.11
CA GLY A 115 -26.91 -12.12 -15.28
C GLY A 115 -26.96 -13.62 -14.95
N ALA A 116 -26.36 -14.06 -13.84
CA ALA A 116 -26.40 -15.45 -13.41
C ALA A 116 -27.84 -15.91 -13.12
N VAL A 117 -28.61 -15.10 -12.40
CA VAL A 117 -30.02 -15.38 -12.11
C VAL A 117 -30.85 -15.40 -13.39
N GLY A 118 -30.64 -14.43 -14.27
CA GLY A 118 -31.31 -14.36 -15.57
C GLY A 118 -31.04 -15.60 -16.42
N LEU A 119 -29.77 -15.98 -16.56
CA LEU A 119 -29.35 -17.15 -17.33
C LEU A 119 -29.90 -18.44 -16.72
N TRP A 120 -29.86 -18.58 -15.39
CA TRP A 120 -30.43 -19.72 -14.69
C TRP A 120 -31.92 -19.87 -14.99
N HIS A 121 -32.69 -18.78 -14.92
CA HIS A 121 -34.12 -18.81 -15.12
C HIS A 121 -34.52 -18.97 -16.60
N SER A 122 -33.70 -18.52 -17.55
CA SER A 122 -33.97 -18.67 -18.98
C SER A 122 -33.53 -20.01 -19.55
N THR A 123 -32.75 -20.80 -18.81
CA THR A 123 -32.19 -22.07 -19.30
C THR A 123 -33.18 -23.21 -19.12
N THR A 124 -33.69 -23.74 -20.23
CA THR A 124 -34.55 -24.95 -20.24
C THR A 124 -33.75 -26.24 -20.34
N ASP A 125 -32.63 -26.23 -21.08
CA ASP A 125 -31.77 -27.39 -21.30
C ASP A 125 -30.40 -27.22 -20.63
N TRP A 126 -30.15 -28.01 -19.59
CA TRP A 126 -28.92 -27.96 -18.80
C TRP A 126 -27.81 -28.78 -19.44
N VAL A 127 -27.13 -28.17 -20.42
CA VAL A 127 -25.88 -28.70 -20.99
C VAL A 127 -24.67 -28.21 -20.19
N PRO A 128 -23.51 -28.91 -20.24
CA PRO A 128 -22.31 -28.52 -19.49
C PRO A 128 -21.87 -27.06 -19.71
N ALA A 129 -22.04 -26.54 -20.94
CA ALA A 129 -21.74 -25.14 -21.26
C ALA A 129 -22.62 -24.14 -20.49
N ALA A 130 -23.91 -24.45 -20.29
CA ALA A 130 -24.83 -23.60 -19.53
C ALA A 130 -24.45 -23.54 -18.05
N VAL A 131 -24.10 -24.71 -17.48
CA VAL A 131 -23.59 -24.81 -16.10
C VAL A 131 -22.31 -23.99 -15.93
N PHE A 132 -21.37 -24.11 -16.89
CA PHE A 132 -20.13 -23.34 -16.88
C PHE A 132 -20.39 -21.83 -16.97
N ASN A 133 -21.32 -21.40 -17.82
CA ASN A 133 -21.67 -19.98 -17.99
C ASN A 133 -22.32 -19.38 -16.73
N VAL A 134 -23.17 -20.12 -16.02
CA VAL A 134 -23.68 -19.66 -14.72
C VAL A 134 -22.54 -19.60 -13.69
N GLY A 135 -21.69 -20.63 -13.66
CA GLY A 135 -20.55 -20.70 -12.75
C GLY A 135 -19.57 -19.54 -12.94
N ILE A 136 -19.26 -19.17 -14.18
CA ILE A 136 -18.35 -18.05 -14.46
C ILE A 136 -18.96 -16.71 -14.05
N LEU A 137 -20.27 -16.51 -14.21
CA LEU A 137 -20.94 -15.29 -13.77
C LEU A 137 -20.90 -15.14 -12.24
N ILE A 138 -21.11 -16.24 -11.51
CA ILE A 138 -20.97 -16.24 -10.04
C ILE A 138 -19.52 -15.95 -9.64
N LEU A 139 -18.54 -16.58 -10.30
CA LEU A 139 -17.13 -16.33 -10.04
C LEU A 139 -16.77 -14.87 -10.27
N LEU A 140 -17.18 -14.30 -11.41
CA LEU A 140 -16.95 -12.89 -11.74
C LEU A 140 -17.62 -11.96 -10.73
N ALA A 141 -18.82 -12.27 -10.26
CA ALA A 141 -19.46 -11.50 -9.21
C ALA A 141 -18.60 -11.42 -7.95
N VAL A 142 -18.05 -12.55 -7.49
CA VAL A 142 -17.18 -12.58 -6.31
C VAL A 142 -15.88 -11.83 -6.56
N VAL A 143 -15.21 -12.09 -7.69
CA VAL A 143 -13.94 -11.45 -8.05
C VAL A 143 -14.10 -9.93 -8.13
N PHE A 144 -15.14 -9.43 -8.80
CA PHE A 144 -15.42 -8.00 -8.86
C PHE A 144 -15.75 -7.44 -7.49
N PHE A 145 -16.54 -8.14 -6.67
CA PHE A 145 -16.83 -7.66 -5.31
C PHE A 145 -15.57 -7.46 -4.47
N LEU A 146 -14.67 -8.45 -4.48
CA LEU A 146 -13.39 -8.39 -3.76
C LEU A 146 -12.48 -7.28 -4.32
N ALA A 147 -12.37 -7.18 -5.65
CA ALA A 147 -11.56 -6.13 -6.28
C ALA A 147 -12.10 -4.71 -6.01
N GLY A 148 -13.42 -4.55 -5.92
CA GLY A 148 -14.06 -3.30 -5.54
C GLY A 148 -13.72 -2.89 -4.10
N MET A 149 -13.78 -3.84 -3.16
CA MET A 149 -13.40 -3.61 -1.76
C MET A 149 -11.92 -3.24 -1.62
N ASP A 150 -11.04 -3.97 -2.31
CA ASP A 150 -9.60 -3.73 -2.28
C ASP A 150 -9.26 -2.33 -2.80
N SER A 151 -9.86 -1.92 -3.92
CA SER A 151 -9.68 -0.57 -4.48
C SER A 151 -10.10 0.54 -3.51
N MET A 152 -11.13 0.32 -2.70
CA MET A 152 -11.66 1.33 -1.77
C MET A 152 -10.88 1.40 -0.46
N ASN A 153 -10.00 0.44 -0.18
CA ASN A 153 -9.11 0.46 0.99
C ASN A 153 -7.92 1.41 0.77
N GLY A 154 -7.41 1.98 1.87
CA GLY A 154 -6.27 2.92 1.89
C GLY A 154 -6.70 4.40 1.99
N ASP A 155 -5.94 5.20 2.72
CA ASP A 155 -6.07 6.67 2.72
C ASP A 155 -5.23 7.31 1.61
#